data_AF-A0A1Y3SPN6-F1
#
_entry.id   AF-A0A1Y3SPN6-F1
#
_cell.length_a   1.000
_cell.length_b   1.000
_cell.length_c   1.000
_cell.angle_alpha   90.00
_cell.angle_beta   90.00
_cell.angle_gamma   90.00
#
_symmetry.space_group_name_H-M   'P 1'
#
loop_
_entity.id
_entity.type
_entity.pdbx_description
1 polymer ?
#
loop_
_entity_poly.entity_id
_entity_poly.type
_entity_poly.pdbx_seq_one_letter_code
_entity_poly.pdbx_strand_id
1 'polypeptide(L)'
;MPKYFIIDRGENQCWFLEAGGSLGPVGRLIWREEKGRGSQELAYYDALPLLTVWVCAPPNMGEWRKVRRLKKAVRALAQAGVRQVIWPDNCPWSAREAGFAPIWLEGLYQGMADGLAMAALERVGRTPEQGRVALVGPRLTVALQRTAQRLCPRVKGLLIQVPGQGEDYARWLHGQFGLPVCPMAAGADVTVAFAPQGPRWGQCLEVYQGGGLDGLRLACPGLELPQDVEQQLLAVLWERGMVTRDQLVVAEDGGP
;
A
#
# COMPACT_ATOMS: atom_id res chain seq x y z
N MET A 1 15.36 -0.02 44.74
CA MET A 1 15.63 -0.57 43.39
C MET A 1 14.44 -0.25 42.50
N PRO A 2 14.57 0.65 41.53
CA PRO A 2 13.44 1.17 40.77
C PRO A 2 13.13 0.28 39.56
N LYS A 3 11.87 -0.09 39.41
CA LYS A 3 11.30 -0.61 38.15
C LYS A 3 10.82 0.61 37.37
N TYR A 4 11.43 0.87 36.22
CA TYR A 4 11.11 2.03 35.40
C TYR A 4 9.69 1.94 34.85
N PHE A 5 8.93 3.02 35.06
CA PHE A 5 7.70 3.35 34.35
C PHE A 5 8.06 3.73 32.90
N ILE A 6 7.47 3.05 31.91
CA ILE A 6 7.34 3.58 30.56
C ILE A 6 5.95 4.18 30.47
N ILE A 7 5.91 5.52 30.44
CA ILE A 7 4.71 6.29 30.14
C ILE A 7 4.61 6.31 28.61
N ASP A 8 3.80 5.42 28.06
CA ASP A 8 3.31 5.55 26.68
C ASP A 8 2.12 6.51 26.71
N ARG A 9 2.40 7.79 26.42
CA ARG A 9 1.38 8.81 26.16
C ARG A 9 1.56 9.28 24.72
N GLY A 10 0.95 8.54 23.81
CA GLY A 10 0.75 8.92 22.42
C GLY A 10 -0.38 8.09 21.84
N GLU A 11 -1.62 8.46 22.17
CA GLU A 11 -2.89 8.10 21.52
C GLU A 11 -2.84 6.87 20.58
N ASN A 12 -2.66 5.69 21.17
CA ASN A 12 -3.12 4.45 20.58
C ASN A 12 -4.64 4.39 20.83
N GLN A 13 -5.43 4.82 19.85
CA GLN A 13 -6.77 4.25 19.71
C GLN A 13 -6.60 2.78 19.35
N CYS A 14 -6.41 1.96 20.38
CA CYS A 14 -6.63 0.54 20.35
C CYS A 14 -8.12 0.33 20.08
N TRP A 15 -8.48 0.16 18.81
CA TRP A 15 -9.73 -0.52 18.49
C TRP A 15 -9.52 -1.98 18.90
N PHE A 16 -9.96 -2.31 20.11
CA PHE A 16 -10.34 -3.68 20.42
C PHE A 16 -11.40 -4.06 19.37
N LEU A 17 -11.01 -4.82 18.35
CA LEU A 17 -11.94 -5.58 17.55
C LEU A 17 -12.52 -6.62 18.49
N GLU A 18 -13.76 -6.40 18.93
CA GLU A 18 -14.57 -7.47 19.49
C GLU A 18 -14.53 -8.65 18.52
N ALA A 19 -13.99 -9.78 19.00
CA ALA A 19 -14.11 -11.06 18.34
C ALA A 19 -15.61 -11.39 18.23
N GLY A 20 -16.22 -10.99 17.11
CA GLY A 20 -17.67 -11.10 16.89
C GLY A 20 -18.28 -10.05 15.95
N GLY A 21 -17.57 -8.96 15.61
CA GLY A 21 -18.06 -7.98 14.63
C GLY A 21 -17.76 -8.41 13.20
N SER A 22 -18.78 -8.60 12.36
CA SER A 22 -18.55 -8.87 10.93
C SER A 22 -17.75 -7.72 10.32
N LEU A 23 -16.64 -8.03 9.64
CA LEU A 23 -15.84 -7.06 8.89
C LEU A 23 -16.75 -6.22 7.99
N GLY A 24 -16.67 -4.90 8.10
CA GLY A 24 -17.45 -4.00 7.24
C GLY A 24 -17.12 -4.26 5.76
N PRO A 25 -18.11 -4.30 4.85
CA PRO A 25 -17.85 -4.64 3.46
C PRO A 25 -16.98 -3.60 2.76
N VAL A 26 -16.17 -4.09 1.83
CA VAL A 26 -15.47 -3.28 0.84
C VAL A 26 -16.40 -3.13 -0.36
N GLY A 27 -16.50 -1.92 -0.89
CA GLY A 27 -17.23 -1.67 -2.12
C GLY A 27 -16.33 -1.79 -3.34
N ARG A 28 -16.90 -2.20 -4.46
CA ARG A 28 -16.29 -2.06 -5.77
C ARG A 28 -17.31 -1.48 -6.73
N LEU A 29 -16.99 -0.36 -7.35
CA LEU A 29 -17.81 0.21 -8.42
C LEU A 29 -17.22 -0.21 -9.77
N ILE A 30 -18.05 -0.73 -10.66
CA ILE A 30 -17.64 -1.01 -12.05
C ILE A 30 -18.46 -0.12 -12.97
N TRP A 31 -17.80 0.82 -13.64
CA TRP A 31 -18.39 1.70 -14.63
C TRP A 31 -18.24 1.09 -16.03
N ARG A 32 -19.36 0.79 -16.68
CA ARG A 32 -19.38 0.19 -18.02
C ARG A 32 -20.04 1.12 -19.01
N GLU A 33 -19.33 1.49 -20.07
CA GLU A 33 -19.86 2.34 -21.15
C GLU A 33 -20.72 1.59 -22.17
N GLU A 34 -21.60 0.72 -21.67
CA GLU A 34 -22.43 -0.16 -22.49
C GLU A 34 -23.92 -0.04 -22.16
N LYS A 35 -24.77 -0.49 -23.09
CA LYS A 35 -26.20 -0.60 -22.82
C LYS A 35 -26.43 -1.72 -21.80
N GLY A 36 -27.21 -1.43 -20.76
CA GLY A 36 -27.53 -2.43 -19.76
C GLY A 36 -28.30 -1.87 -18.57
N ARG A 37 -28.64 -2.78 -17.65
CA ARG A 37 -29.15 -2.46 -16.31
C ARG A 37 -27.99 -2.64 -15.33
N GLY A 38 -27.90 -1.74 -14.34
CA GLY A 38 -26.98 -1.95 -13.24
C GLY A 38 -27.37 -3.19 -12.44
N SER A 39 -26.37 -3.85 -11.88
CA SER A 39 -26.49 -5.05 -11.04
C SER A 39 -25.62 -4.87 -9.79
N GLN A 40 -25.76 -5.80 -8.85
CA GLN A 40 -24.89 -5.88 -7.70
C GLN A 40 -24.65 -7.35 -7.34
N GLU A 41 -23.49 -7.64 -6.74
CA GLU A 41 -23.06 -8.97 -6.34
C GLU A 41 -22.25 -8.84 -5.06
N LEU A 42 -22.50 -9.74 -4.12
CA LEU A 42 -21.72 -9.84 -2.89
C LEU A 42 -20.90 -11.14 -2.98
N ALA A 43 -19.58 -10.99 -2.99
CA ALA A 43 -18.63 -12.08 -2.92
C ALA A 43 -17.86 -12.04 -1.59
N TYR A 44 -17.33 -13.17 -1.17
CA TYR A 44 -16.50 -13.29 0.03
C TYR A 44 -15.12 -13.78 -0.36
N TYR A 45 -14.09 -13.06 0.07
CA TYR A 45 -12.70 -13.44 -0.07
C TYR A 45 -12.15 -13.68 1.33
N ASP A 46 -12.13 -14.95 1.73
CA ASP A 46 -11.99 -15.35 3.13
C ASP A 46 -13.07 -14.66 4.00
N ALA A 47 -12.69 -13.92 5.05
CA ALA A 47 -13.61 -13.18 5.89
C ALA A 47 -13.99 -11.78 5.35
N LEU A 48 -13.49 -11.36 4.19
CA LEU A 48 -13.71 -10.02 3.63
C LEU A 48 -14.88 -10.00 2.64
N PRO A 49 -16.00 -9.33 2.96
CA PRO A 49 -17.08 -9.15 2.01
C PRO A 49 -16.75 -8.05 0.98
N LEU A 50 -16.90 -8.37 -0.31
CA LEU A 50 -16.78 -7.44 -1.43
C LEU A 50 -18.14 -7.26 -2.10
N LEU A 51 -18.75 -6.08 -1.92
CA LEU A 51 -19.95 -5.69 -2.64
C LEU A 51 -19.57 -4.99 -3.95
N THR A 52 -19.75 -5.69 -5.06
CA THR A 52 -19.53 -5.12 -6.40
C THR A 52 -20.85 -4.58 -6.95
N VAL A 53 -20.81 -3.34 -7.45
CA VAL A 53 -21.97 -2.67 -8.06
C VAL A 53 -21.60 -2.21 -9.47
N TRP A 54 -22.38 -2.66 -10.45
CA TRP A 54 -22.21 -2.29 -11.84
C TRP A 54 -23.09 -1.12 -12.22
N VAL A 55 -22.49 -0.14 -12.88
CA VAL A 55 -23.19 0.99 -13.49
C VAL A 55 -22.97 0.94 -14.99
N CYS A 56 -24.01 0.53 -15.73
CA CYS A 56 -24.05 0.66 -17.17
C CYS A 56 -24.44 2.11 -17.54
N ALA A 57 -23.61 2.78 -18.31
CA ALA A 57 -23.79 4.17 -18.72
C ALA A 57 -23.26 4.36 -20.15
N PRO A 58 -24.05 4.02 -21.19
CA PRO A 58 -23.60 4.12 -22.56
C PRO A 58 -23.24 5.57 -22.92
N PRO A 59 -22.32 5.79 -23.87
CA PRO A 59 -21.74 7.10 -24.15
C PRO A 59 -22.80 8.16 -24.50
N ASN A 60 -23.82 7.75 -25.27
CA ASN A 60 -24.95 8.59 -25.71
C ASN A 60 -26.03 8.84 -24.64
N MET A 61 -25.85 8.34 -23.40
CA MET A 61 -26.78 8.59 -22.31
C MET A 61 -26.65 10.03 -21.81
N GLY A 62 -27.77 10.75 -21.71
CA GLY A 62 -27.80 12.08 -21.12
C GLY A 62 -27.22 12.10 -19.69
N GLU A 63 -26.44 13.14 -19.38
CA GLU A 63 -25.66 13.26 -18.14
C GLU A 63 -26.51 13.09 -16.87
N TRP A 64 -27.70 13.70 -16.81
CA TRP A 64 -28.64 13.53 -15.70
C TRP A 64 -28.95 12.05 -15.41
N ARG A 65 -29.08 11.23 -16.45
CA ARG A 65 -29.39 9.80 -16.30
C ARG A 65 -28.16 9.02 -15.83
N LYS A 66 -26.95 9.40 -16.27
CA LYS A 66 -25.68 8.86 -15.77
C LYS A 66 -25.53 9.15 -14.26
N VAL A 67 -25.73 10.41 -13.85
CA VAL A 67 -25.72 10.83 -12.44
C VAL A 67 -26.76 10.06 -11.63
N ARG A 68 -27.99 9.90 -12.13
CA ARG A 68 -29.05 9.16 -11.43
C ARG A 68 -28.67 7.70 -11.20
N ARG A 69 -28.03 7.04 -12.19
CA ARG A 69 -27.57 5.66 -12.06
C ARG A 69 -26.42 5.55 -11.05
N LEU A 70 -25.46 6.48 -11.10
CA LEU A 70 -24.39 6.54 -10.11
C LEU A 70 -24.94 6.73 -8.69
N LYS A 71 -25.85 7.70 -8.47
CA LYS A 71 -26.48 7.93 -7.16
C LYS A 71 -27.19 6.68 -6.62
N LYS A 72 -27.80 5.87 -7.50
CA LYS A 72 -28.41 4.60 -7.12
C LYS A 72 -27.34 3.59 -6.64
N ALA A 73 -26.22 3.48 -7.36
CA ALA A 73 -25.11 2.61 -6.98
C ALA A 73 -24.46 3.05 -5.66
N VAL A 74 -24.18 4.35 -5.51
CA VAL A 74 -23.67 4.96 -4.27
C VAL A 74 -24.60 4.68 -3.10
N ARG A 75 -25.93 4.82 -3.29
CA ARG A 75 -26.91 4.49 -2.26
C ARG A 75 -26.88 3.02 -1.88
N ALA A 76 -26.74 2.10 -2.84
CA ALA A 76 -26.66 0.67 -2.56
C ALA A 76 -25.42 0.33 -1.73
N LEU A 77 -24.26 0.88 -2.08
CA LEU A 77 -23.01 0.73 -1.31
C LEU A 77 -23.17 1.29 0.12
N ALA A 78 -23.70 2.50 0.26
CA ALA A 78 -23.91 3.13 1.56
C ALA A 78 -24.89 2.35 2.44
N GLN A 79 -25.98 1.82 1.87
CA GLN A 79 -26.95 0.99 2.59
C GLN A 79 -26.37 -0.34 3.06
N ALA A 80 -25.36 -0.86 2.36
CA ALA A 80 -24.61 -2.04 2.80
C ALA A 80 -23.54 -1.72 3.86
N GLY A 81 -23.38 -0.46 4.27
CA GLY A 81 -22.39 -0.06 5.28
C GLY A 81 -20.96 0.03 4.73
N VAL A 82 -20.79 0.07 3.40
CA VAL A 82 -19.48 0.25 2.76
C VAL A 82 -18.89 1.60 3.15
N ARG A 83 -17.63 1.60 3.60
CA ARG A 83 -16.85 2.81 3.90
C ARG A 83 -15.70 3.04 2.92
N GLN A 84 -15.04 1.95 2.52
CA GLN A 84 -13.94 1.96 1.57
C GLN A 84 -14.40 1.39 0.22
N VAL A 85 -14.04 2.05 -0.88
CA VAL A 85 -14.47 1.64 -2.22
C VAL A 85 -13.30 1.59 -3.19
N ILE A 86 -13.25 0.53 -3.99
CA ILE A 86 -12.46 0.46 -5.22
C ILE A 86 -13.25 1.21 -6.28
N TRP A 87 -12.73 2.37 -6.68
CA TRP A 87 -13.37 3.25 -7.64
C TRP A 87 -12.66 3.16 -8.98
N PRO A 88 -13.38 3.06 -10.11
CA PRO A 88 -12.75 2.86 -11.40
C PRO A 88 -12.33 4.21 -12.00
N ASP A 89 -11.17 4.23 -12.65
CA ASP A 89 -10.57 5.46 -13.21
C ASP A 89 -11.39 6.07 -14.35
N ASN A 90 -12.20 5.26 -15.04
CA ASN A 90 -13.08 5.69 -16.12
C ASN A 90 -14.41 6.30 -15.62
N CYS A 91 -14.65 6.34 -14.31
CA CYS A 91 -15.82 7.01 -13.76
C CYS A 91 -15.58 8.53 -13.72
N PRO A 92 -16.45 9.36 -14.34
CA PRO A 92 -16.27 10.81 -14.37
C PRO A 92 -16.37 11.52 -13.00
N TRP A 93 -16.91 10.84 -11.98
CA TRP A 93 -17.08 11.37 -10.63
C TRP A 93 -16.12 10.67 -9.68
N SER A 94 -15.68 11.34 -8.62
CA SER A 94 -14.74 10.74 -7.67
C SER A 94 -15.43 9.99 -6.53
N ALA A 95 -14.75 8.99 -5.96
CA ALA A 95 -15.19 8.29 -4.75
C ALA A 95 -15.40 9.23 -3.55
N ARG A 96 -14.54 10.24 -3.42
CA ARG A 96 -14.56 11.20 -2.32
C ARG A 96 -15.82 12.08 -2.37
N GLU A 97 -16.19 12.58 -3.54
CA GLU A 97 -17.45 13.32 -3.73
C GLU A 97 -18.68 12.45 -3.45
N ALA A 98 -18.57 11.14 -3.67
CA ALA A 98 -19.62 10.17 -3.36
C ALA A 98 -19.66 9.76 -1.87
N GLY A 99 -18.74 10.25 -1.04
CA GLY A 99 -18.72 10.00 0.42
C GLY A 99 -17.99 8.72 0.83
N PHE A 100 -17.19 8.12 -0.05
CA PHE A 100 -16.39 6.94 0.26
C PHE A 100 -14.91 7.28 0.44
N ALA A 101 -14.24 6.52 1.31
CA ALA A 101 -12.80 6.53 1.39
C ALA A 101 -12.22 5.68 0.24
N PRO A 102 -11.20 6.17 -0.48
CA PRO A 102 -10.42 5.32 -1.37
C PRO A 102 -9.61 4.30 -0.55
N ILE A 103 -9.20 3.22 -1.20
CA ILE A 103 -8.26 2.26 -0.61
C ILE A 103 -6.84 2.71 -0.94
N TRP A 104 -6.05 2.93 0.11
CA TRP A 104 -4.68 3.37 -0.02
C TRP A 104 -3.73 2.18 0.08
N LEU A 105 -2.85 2.03 -0.92
CA LEU A 105 -1.87 0.94 -0.96
C LEU A 105 -0.60 1.26 -0.14
N GLU A 106 -0.39 2.54 0.14
CA GLU A 106 0.80 3.06 0.82
C GLU A 106 1.09 2.33 2.14
N GLY A 107 0.10 2.09 2.98
CA GLY A 107 0.30 1.42 4.27
C GLY A 107 0.81 -0.02 4.13
N LEU A 108 0.31 -0.75 3.13
CA LEU A 108 0.75 -2.10 2.80
C LEU A 108 2.17 -2.07 2.23
N TYR A 109 2.42 -1.23 1.24
CA TYR A 109 3.71 -1.14 0.55
C TYR A 109 4.82 -0.68 1.50
N GLN A 110 4.57 0.34 2.32
CA GLN A 110 5.51 0.79 3.33
C GLN A 110 5.72 -0.25 4.43
N GLY A 111 4.68 -1.00 4.79
CA GLY A 111 4.76 -2.11 5.73
C GLY A 111 5.67 -3.25 5.26
N MET A 112 5.78 -3.43 3.94
CA MET A 112 6.57 -4.45 3.24
C MET A 112 7.82 -3.91 2.53
N ALA A 113 8.15 -2.62 2.71
CA ALA A 113 9.16 -1.92 1.92
C ALA A 113 10.55 -2.57 1.94
N ASP A 114 10.97 -3.14 3.07
CA ASP A 114 12.24 -3.86 3.16
C ASP A 114 12.20 -5.21 2.44
N GLY A 115 11.07 -5.94 2.48
CA GLY A 115 10.90 -7.16 1.69
C GLY A 115 10.92 -6.87 0.19
N LEU A 116 10.23 -5.80 -0.22
CA LEU A 116 10.23 -5.31 -1.60
C LEU A 116 11.64 -4.93 -2.06
N ALA A 117 12.41 -4.21 -1.23
CA ALA A 117 13.78 -3.83 -1.55
C ALA A 117 14.70 -5.03 -1.75
N MET A 118 14.55 -6.07 -0.94
CA MET A 118 15.32 -7.31 -1.04
C MET A 118 15.00 -8.07 -2.33
N ALA A 119 13.72 -8.22 -2.67
CA ALA A 119 13.30 -8.81 -3.94
C ALA A 119 13.78 -8.00 -5.14
N ALA A 120 13.78 -6.67 -5.05
CA ALA A 120 14.33 -5.80 -6.09
C ALA A 120 15.85 -5.98 -6.25
N LEU A 121 16.61 -6.14 -5.16
CA LEU A 121 18.04 -6.45 -5.24
C LEU A 121 18.30 -7.77 -5.96
N GLU A 122 17.53 -8.81 -5.61
CA GLU A 122 17.61 -10.12 -6.28
C GLU A 122 17.32 -10.00 -7.77
N ARG A 123 16.30 -9.22 -8.16
CA ARG A 123 15.93 -8.99 -9.56
C ARG A 123 17.02 -8.29 -10.37
N VAL A 124 17.76 -7.35 -9.76
CA VAL A 124 18.93 -6.71 -10.40
C VAL A 124 20.23 -7.54 -10.29
N GLY A 125 20.14 -8.80 -9.85
CA GLY A 125 21.26 -9.73 -9.76
C GLY A 125 22.25 -9.39 -8.64
N ARG A 126 21.79 -8.72 -7.57
CA ARG A 126 22.60 -8.39 -6.41
C ARG A 126 22.20 -9.24 -5.21
N THR A 127 23.16 -9.91 -4.59
CA THR A 127 22.91 -10.44 -3.25
C THR A 127 22.80 -9.29 -2.25
N PRO A 128 22.07 -9.46 -1.14
CA PRO A 128 21.89 -8.42 -0.14
C PRO A 128 23.22 -7.85 0.37
N GLU A 129 24.19 -8.72 0.67
CA GLU A 129 25.52 -8.38 1.19
C GLU A 129 26.38 -7.58 0.20
N GLN A 130 25.96 -7.55 -1.08
CA GLN A 130 26.62 -6.80 -2.15
C GLN A 130 25.82 -5.57 -2.59
N GLY A 131 24.52 -5.55 -2.34
CA GLY A 131 23.57 -4.55 -2.79
C GLY A 131 23.50 -3.31 -1.91
N ARG A 132 23.28 -2.15 -2.54
CA ARG A 132 23.02 -0.88 -1.86
C ARG A 132 21.57 -0.45 -2.07
N VAL A 133 20.93 -0.02 -0.99
CA VAL A 133 19.55 0.49 -1.02
C VAL A 133 19.52 1.96 -0.62
N ALA A 134 18.80 2.78 -1.37
CA ALA A 134 18.47 4.15 -0.99
C ALA A 134 17.05 4.24 -0.44
N LEU A 135 16.87 4.86 0.72
CA LEU A 135 15.58 5.23 1.28
C LEU A 135 15.40 6.74 1.10
N VAL A 136 14.43 7.13 0.27
CA VAL A 136 14.20 8.52 -0.13
C VAL A 136 12.86 8.98 0.41
N GLY A 137 12.84 10.10 1.13
CA GLY A 137 11.59 10.65 1.65
C GLY A 137 11.73 12.11 2.08
N PRO A 138 10.61 12.83 2.22
CA PRO A 138 10.62 14.25 2.59
C PRO A 138 10.87 14.43 4.10
N ARG A 139 10.60 13.39 4.89
CA ARG A 139 10.72 13.36 6.36
C ARG A 139 11.07 11.95 6.83
N LEU A 140 11.62 11.86 8.03
CA LEU A 140 11.96 10.60 8.65
C LEU A 140 10.71 9.99 9.31
N THR A 141 9.91 9.25 8.52
CA THR A 141 8.69 8.60 9.02
C THR A 141 9.00 7.30 9.77
N VAL A 142 8.07 6.86 10.61
CA VAL A 142 8.19 5.56 11.32
C VAL A 142 8.38 4.40 10.33
N ALA A 143 7.67 4.42 9.20
CA ALA A 143 7.81 3.39 8.18
C ALA A 143 9.20 3.38 7.54
N LEU A 144 9.74 4.55 7.19
CA LEU A 144 11.11 4.68 6.66
C LEU A 144 12.14 4.22 7.70
N GLN A 145 11.99 4.62 8.96
CA GLN A 145 12.87 4.19 10.05
C GLN A 145 12.86 2.68 10.24
N ARG A 146 11.67 2.05 10.28
CA ARG A 146 11.52 0.59 10.40
C ARG A 146 12.13 -0.14 9.21
N THR A 147 11.91 0.37 8.01
CA THR A 147 12.52 -0.15 6.77
C THR A 147 14.03 -0.10 6.86
N ALA A 148 14.59 1.04 7.27
CA ALA A 148 16.02 1.23 7.46
C ALA A 148 16.60 0.23 8.46
N GLN A 149 15.99 0.10 9.64
CA GLN A 149 16.47 -0.80 10.70
C GLN A 149 16.45 -2.27 10.26
N ARG A 150 15.45 -2.69 9.48
CA ARG A 150 15.34 -4.07 8.96
C ARG A 150 16.32 -4.37 7.82
N LEU A 151 16.61 -3.39 6.97
CA LEU A 151 17.58 -3.53 5.88
C LEU A 151 19.02 -3.43 6.37
N CYS A 152 19.27 -2.57 7.36
CA CYS A 152 20.60 -2.24 7.86
C CYS A 152 21.51 -3.46 8.11
N PRO A 153 21.08 -4.52 8.82
CA PRO A 153 21.93 -5.68 9.06
C PRO A 153 22.10 -6.63 7.85
N ARG A 154 21.41 -6.38 6.73
CA ARG A 154 21.30 -7.31 5.59
C ARG A 154 21.97 -6.80 4.32
N VAL A 155 22.05 -5.48 4.15
CA VAL A 155 22.54 -4.86 2.91
C VAL A 155 23.97 -4.34 3.04
N LYS A 156 24.72 -4.31 1.93
CA LYS A 156 26.08 -3.75 1.90
C LYS A 156 26.13 -2.30 2.35
N GLY A 157 25.11 -1.52 1.98
CA GLY A 157 25.05 -0.10 2.29
C GLY A 157 23.63 0.44 2.17
N LEU A 158 23.33 1.39 3.04
CA LEU A 158 22.05 2.08 3.09
C LEU A 158 22.30 3.59 2.94
N LEU A 159 21.65 4.19 1.95
CA LEU A 159 21.64 5.63 1.74
C LEU A 159 20.32 6.20 2.27
N ILE A 160 20.39 7.10 3.26
CA ILE A 160 19.20 7.77 3.79
C ILE A 160 19.12 9.17 3.22
N GLN A 161 18.24 9.38 2.25
CA GLN A 161 18.00 10.70 1.65
C GLN A 161 16.72 11.31 2.20
N VAL A 162 16.88 11.99 3.33
CA VAL A 162 15.84 12.77 3.99
C VAL A 162 16.40 14.15 4.33
N PRO A 163 15.93 15.24 3.68
CA PRO A 163 16.46 16.58 3.90
C PRO A 163 16.47 16.98 5.38
N GLY A 164 17.65 17.39 5.88
CA GLY A 164 17.85 17.88 7.25
C GLY A 164 17.79 16.84 8.37
N GLN A 165 17.50 15.56 8.08
CA GLN A 165 17.37 14.50 9.09
C GLN A 165 18.14 13.22 8.74
N GLY A 166 18.44 12.99 7.46
CA GLY A 166 19.02 11.74 6.97
C GLY A 166 20.42 11.46 7.49
N GLU A 167 21.28 12.48 7.56
CA GLU A 167 22.67 12.32 8.01
C GLU A 167 22.77 11.92 9.48
N ASP A 168 22.01 12.59 10.35
CA ASP A 168 21.98 12.27 11.78
C ASP A 168 21.41 10.87 12.02
N TYR A 169 20.37 10.49 11.29
CA TYR A 169 19.81 9.14 11.37
C TYR A 169 20.77 8.07 10.85
N ALA A 170 21.49 8.35 9.75
CA ALA A 170 22.52 7.44 9.24
C ALA A 170 23.67 7.26 10.23
N ARG A 171 24.08 8.34 10.94
CA ARG A 171 25.09 8.27 12.01
C ARG A 171 24.60 7.44 13.20
N TRP A 172 23.33 7.58 13.58
CA TRP A 172 22.72 6.74 14.60
C TRP A 172 22.69 5.26 14.18
N LEU A 173 22.27 4.96 12.95
CA LEU A 173 22.28 3.60 12.40
C LEU A 173 23.70 3.00 12.39
N HIS A 174 24.71 3.79 12.02
CA HIS A 174 26.11 3.37 12.07
C HIS A 174 26.53 2.98 13.49
N GLY A 175 26.21 3.82 14.48
CA GLY A 175 26.52 3.53 15.89
C GLY A 175 25.81 2.29 16.44
N GLN A 176 24.59 1.99 15.96
CA GLN A 176 23.80 0.84 16.43
C GLN A 176 24.15 -0.48 15.72
N PHE A 177 24.42 -0.43 14.41
CA PHE A 177 24.51 -1.63 13.56
C PHE A 177 25.85 -1.77 12.82
N GLY A 178 26.78 -0.82 12.96
CA GLY A 178 28.09 -0.85 12.30
C GLY A 178 28.07 -0.56 10.79
N LEU A 179 26.95 -0.07 10.24
CA LEU A 179 26.75 0.10 8.81
C LEU A 179 27.64 1.21 8.22
N PRO A 180 28.40 1.00 7.14
CA PRO A 180 29.12 2.08 6.47
C PRO A 180 28.13 3.05 5.83
N VAL A 181 28.02 4.27 6.39
CA VAL A 181 27.27 5.37 5.77
C VAL A 181 27.91 5.67 4.41
N CYS A 182 27.21 5.32 3.32
CA CYS A 182 27.73 5.55 1.97
C CYS A 182 27.49 7.01 1.56
N PRO A 183 28.50 7.70 0.98
CA PRO A 183 28.28 9.01 0.40
C PRO A 183 27.29 8.91 -0.76
N MET A 184 26.48 9.94 -0.97
CA MET A 184 25.48 9.99 -2.06
C MET A 184 26.07 9.70 -3.45
N ALA A 185 27.34 10.06 -3.69
CA ALA A 185 28.07 9.79 -4.92
C ALA A 185 28.23 8.28 -5.23
N ALA A 186 28.10 7.41 -4.22
CA ALA A 186 28.20 5.96 -4.39
C ALA A 186 26.96 5.33 -5.05
N GLY A 187 25.85 6.07 -5.14
CA GLY A 187 24.57 5.60 -5.68
C GLY A 187 23.97 4.42 -4.90
N ALA A 188 22.87 3.89 -5.42
CA ALA A 188 22.22 2.67 -4.94
C ALA A 188 21.78 1.79 -6.12
N ASP A 189 21.75 0.47 -5.90
CA ASP A 189 21.23 -0.49 -6.87
C ASP A 189 19.68 -0.47 -6.89
N VAL A 190 19.07 -0.17 -5.73
CA VAL A 190 17.61 -0.06 -5.53
C VAL A 190 17.28 1.21 -4.75
N THR A 191 16.22 1.90 -5.14
CA THR A 191 15.63 3.02 -4.41
C THR A 191 14.23 2.67 -3.90
N VAL A 192 13.99 2.86 -2.60
CA VAL A 192 12.66 2.85 -2.01
C VAL A 192 12.25 4.30 -1.75
N ALA A 193 11.30 4.79 -2.54
CA ALA A 193 10.79 6.14 -2.45
C ALA A 193 9.50 6.19 -1.64
N PHE A 194 9.51 6.95 -0.54
CA PHE A 194 8.36 7.21 0.34
C PHE A 194 7.58 8.48 -0.09
N ALA A 195 8.00 9.15 -1.16
CA ALA A 195 7.31 10.29 -1.76
C ALA A 195 7.75 10.48 -3.22
N PRO A 196 6.96 11.21 -4.04
CA PRO A 196 7.30 11.45 -5.44
C PRO A 196 8.53 12.34 -5.65
N GLN A 197 8.95 13.10 -4.63
CA GLN A 197 10.15 13.95 -4.73
C GLN A 197 11.44 13.19 -4.40
N GLY A 198 12.56 13.80 -4.78
CA GLY A 198 13.90 13.34 -4.42
C GLY A 198 14.57 12.50 -5.51
N PRO A 199 15.86 12.18 -5.32
CA PRO A 199 16.63 11.42 -6.30
C PRO A 199 16.13 9.97 -6.44
N ARG A 200 16.52 9.35 -7.55
CA ARG A 200 16.21 7.97 -7.92
C ARG A 200 17.48 7.32 -8.46
N TRP A 201 17.78 6.12 -7.98
CA TRP A 201 18.92 5.31 -8.41
C TRP A 201 18.46 3.87 -8.67
N GLY A 202 18.99 3.27 -9.73
CA GLY A 202 18.70 1.89 -10.08
C GLY A 202 17.20 1.58 -10.17
N GLN A 203 16.81 0.39 -9.76
CA GLN A 203 15.40 -0.03 -9.70
C GLN A 203 14.65 0.78 -8.63
N CYS A 204 13.47 1.30 -8.97
CA CYS A 204 12.72 2.22 -8.10
C CYS A 204 11.41 1.62 -7.63
N LEU A 205 11.27 1.51 -6.30
CA LEU A 205 10.08 1.06 -5.60
C LEU A 205 9.40 2.27 -4.97
N GLU A 206 8.26 2.67 -5.52
CA GLU A 206 7.51 3.83 -5.07
C GLU A 206 6.41 3.38 -4.10
N VAL A 207 6.73 3.40 -2.82
CA VAL A 207 5.85 2.93 -1.74
C VAL A 207 4.91 4.03 -1.22
N TYR A 208 4.57 4.99 -2.06
CA TYR A 208 3.59 6.05 -1.77
C TYR A 208 2.37 5.91 -2.66
N GLN A 209 1.29 6.61 -2.33
CA GLN A 209 0.06 6.51 -3.12
C GLN A 209 0.25 6.94 -4.58
N GLY A 210 -0.15 6.07 -5.51
CA GLY A 210 -0.01 6.28 -6.95
C GLY A 210 1.37 5.92 -7.51
N GLY A 211 2.30 5.47 -6.66
CA GLY A 211 3.59 4.95 -7.07
C GLY A 211 3.51 3.51 -7.59
N GLY A 212 4.50 3.13 -8.40
CA GLY A 212 4.69 1.76 -8.90
C GLY A 212 5.83 1.00 -8.19
N LEU A 213 5.73 -0.32 -8.17
CA LEU A 213 6.74 -1.22 -7.59
C LEU A 213 7.68 -1.83 -8.65
N ASP A 214 7.73 -1.23 -9.84
CA ASP A 214 8.62 -1.61 -10.95
C ASP A 214 8.59 -3.11 -11.30
N GLY A 215 7.38 -3.65 -11.47
CA GLY A 215 7.15 -5.05 -11.83
C GLY A 215 7.20 -6.03 -10.65
N LEU A 216 7.19 -5.54 -9.41
CA LEU A 216 6.96 -6.35 -8.21
C LEU A 216 5.55 -6.13 -7.68
N ARG A 217 5.02 -7.14 -7.01
CA ARG A 217 3.75 -7.06 -6.28
C ARG A 217 3.81 -7.85 -4.98
N LEU A 218 2.85 -7.59 -4.11
CA LEU A 218 2.66 -8.36 -2.89
C LEU A 218 1.58 -9.42 -3.11
N ALA A 219 1.83 -10.63 -2.62
CA ALA A 219 0.88 -11.72 -2.64
C ALA A 219 0.77 -12.35 -1.24
N CYS A 220 -0.37 -12.97 -0.97
CA CYS A 220 -0.56 -13.80 0.22
C CYS A 220 -0.82 -15.23 -0.26
N PRO A 221 0.16 -16.16 -0.18
CA PRO A 221 -0.04 -17.53 -0.62
C PRO A 221 -1.24 -18.18 0.07
N GLY A 222 -2.07 -18.87 -0.69
CA GLY A 222 -3.30 -19.51 -0.19
C GLY A 222 -4.52 -18.58 -0.11
N LEU A 223 -4.37 -17.29 -0.43
CA LEU A 223 -5.48 -16.35 -0.55
C LEU A 223 -5.76 -16.07 -2.03
N GLU A 224 -6.94 -16.48 -2.51
CA GLU A 224 -7.38 -16.20 -3.87
C GLU A 224 -8.15 -14.87 -3.91
N LEU A 225 -7.54 -13.85 -4.51
CA LEU A 225 -8.16 -12.54 -4.74
C LEU A 225 -8.33 -12.30 -6.25
N PRO A 226 -9.32 -11.50 -6.68
CA PRO A 226 -9.44 -11.14 -8.09
C PRO A 226 -8.23 -10.31 -8.51
N GLN A 227 -7.52 -10.79 -9.53
CA GLN A 227 -6.23 -10.23 -9.96
C GLN A 227 -6.26 -8.72 -10.21
N ASP A 228 -7.36 -8.21 -10.75
CA ASP A 228 -7.52 -6.81 -11.12
C ASP A 228 -7.70 -5.86 -9.92
N VAL A 229 -8.01 -6.40 -8.74
CA VAL A 229 -8.16 -5.64 -7.49
C VAL A 229 -7.40 -6.26 -6.31
N GLU A 230 -6.48 -7.18 -6.60
CA GLU A 230 -5.77 -7.98 -5.61
C GLU A 230 -5.01 -7.09 -4.63
N GLN A 231 -4.23 -6.13 -5.12
CA GLN A 231 -3.44 -5.23 -4.26
C GLN A 231 -4.34 -4.38 -3.33
N GLN A 232 -5.47 -3.90 -3.84
CA GLN A 232 -6.42 -3.11 -3.04
C GLN A 232 -7.06 -3.96 -1.94
N LEU A 233 -7.50 -5.18 -2.24
CA LEU A 233 -8.07 -6.07 -1.23
C LEU A 233 -7.02 -6.51 -0.21
N LEU A 234 -5.80 -6.79 -0.67
CA LEU A 234 -4.68 -7.13 0.22
C LEU A 234 -4.34 -5.96 1.16
N ALA A 235 -4.39 -4.72 0.66
CA ALA A 235 -4.18 -3.53 1.48
C ALA A 235 -5.26 -3.37 2.57
N VAL A 236 -6.52 -3.67 2.24
CA VAL A 236 -7.60 -3.67 3.24
C VAL A 236 -7.40 -4.78 4.28
N LEU A 237 -7.04 -5.99 3.85
CA LEU A 237 -6.76 -7.09 4.79
C LEU A 237 -5.60 -6.74 5.72
N TRP A 238 -4.57 -6.08 5.20
CA TRP A 238 -3.42 -5.62 5.98
C TRP A 238 -3.82 -4.53 6.99
N GLU A 239 -4.55 -3.51 6.55
CA GLU A 239 -5.05 -2.43 7.41
C GLU A 239 -5.89 -2.97 8.57
N ARG A 240 -6.67 -4.02 8.31
CA ARG A 240 -7.53 -4.67 9.31
C ARG A 240 -6.81 -5.73 10.14
N GLY A 241 -5.51 -5.96 9.91
CA GLY A 241 -4.70 -6.95 10.63
C GLY A 241 -5.04 -8.41 10.32
N MET A 242 -5.75 -8.67 9.22
CA MET A 242 -6.16 -10.01 8.79
C MET A 242 -5.05 -10.75 8.05
N VAL A 243 -4.19 -9.99 7.35
CA VAL A 243 -2.91 -10.51 6.84
C VAL A 243 -1.78 -9.83 7.58
N THR A 244 -0.82 -10.63 8.01
CA THR A 244 0.38 -10.19 8.69
C THR A 244 1.55 -10.22 7.74
N ARG A 245 2.63 -9.55 8.15
CA ARG A 245 3.86 -9.48 7.37
C ARG A 245 4.42 -10.84 6.97
N ASP A 246 4.38 -11.82 7.88
CA ASP A 246 4.99 -13.14 7.65
C ASP A 246 4.16 -14.01 6.68
N GLN A 247 2.92 -13.61 6.41
CA GLN A 247 2.05 -14.25 5.42
C GLN A 247 2.21 -13.64 4.02
N LEU A 248 2.85 -12.48 3.91
CA LEU A 248 3.04 -11.79 2.64
C LEU A 248 4.37 -12.17 2.01
N VAL A 249 4.31 -12.43 0.70
CA VAL A 249 5.49 -12.65 -0.14
C VAL A 249 5.55 -11.58 -1.22
N VAL A 250 6.76 -11.28 -1.67
CA VAL A 250 6.96 -10.47 -2.88
C VAL A 250 6.98 -11.42 -4.06
N ALA A 251 6.14 -11.14 -5.05
CA ALA A 251 6.12 -11.84 -6.32
C ALA A 251 6.45 -10.85 -7.44
N GLU A 252 6.87 -11.37 -8.59
CA GLU A 252 6.91 -10.58 -9.80
C GLU A 252 5.47 -10.35 -10.29
N ASP A 253 5.21 -9.16 -10.82
CA ASP A 253 4.07 -8.95 -11.69
C ASP A 253 4.29 -9.87 -12.89
N GLY A 254 3.59 -10.99 -12.90
CA GLY A 254 3.53 -11.86 -14.08
C GLY A 254 2.98 -11.04 -15.24
N GLY A 255 3.87 -10.46 -16.03
CA GLY A 255 3.56 -10.18 -17.42
C GLY A 255 3.29 -11.50 -18.13
N PRO A 256 2.44 -11.51 -19.17
CA PRO A 256 2.31 -12.67 -20.04
C PRO A 256 3.67 -13.16 -20.57
#